data_AF-A0A975B411-F1
#
_entry.id   AF-A0A975B411-F1
#
_cell.length_a   1.000
_cell.length_b   1.000
_cell.length_c   1.000
_cell.angle_alpha   90.00
_cell.angle_beta   90.00
_cell.angle_gamma   90.00
#
_symmetry.space_group_name_H-M   'P 1'
#
loop_
_entity.id
_entity.type
_entity.pdbx_description
1 polymer ?
#
loop_
_entity_poly.entity_id
_entity_poly.type
_entity_poly.pdbx_seq_one_letter_code
_entity_poly.pdbx_strand_id
1 'polypeptide(L)'
;MDIPETNLVITEEQEKCPLYNIGDEFCMSGTALVLPQGKPVCLILVKDITEFLETNSKTTSPKNMICTGCTGKIKLEYQEFIEKNSQTQKNLQELSNIAELLSRFSIFKNLDKDNLTEIISFLKLKKFNDGDIIIKKGDPGKNLYIIASGKVKVLGDEAVNIAYLSTGEVFGEMSLLCGEPVGATIRVVEPSNILFISGKDFRKILNKFPSLQIYFTKLLARRLAKTNIARAEEFSSGMIGKLSEMSPSELFQTLNTNQKTGILMLDLTKGTATVSFRNGQIIRAVYKELHEKDAFFAILQEKDGRFKFSPGLPDQDLKADIMGDFMWLLMEGVRRIDEQV
;
A
#
# COMPACT_ATOMS: atom_id res chain seq x y z
N MET A 1 -20.33 -39.48 -23.50
CA MET A 1 -20.07 -40.21 -22.25
C MET A 1 -19.29 -39.27 -21.38
N ASP A 2 -19.92 -38.66 -20.38
CA ASP A 2 -19.23 -37.81 -19.41
C ASP A 2 -18.54 -38.72 -18.41
N ILE A 3 -17.22 -38.89 -18.57
CA ILE A 3 -16.39 -39.60 -17.60
C ILE A 3 -15.99 -38.56 -16.55
N PRO A 4 -16.22 -38.81 -15.25
CA PRO A 4 -15.91 -37.86 -14.19
C PRO A 4 -14.41 -37.53 -14.15
N GLU A 5 -14.08 -36.30 -13.72
CA GLU A 5 -12.70 -35.93 -13.43
C GLU A 5 -12.12 -36.90 -12.39
N THR A 6 -11.07 -37.62 -12.77
CA THR A 6 -10.54 -38.71 -11.95
C THR A 6 -9.03 -38.61 -11.89
N ASN A 7 -8.49 -38.77 -10.67
CA ASN A 7 -7.06 -38.83 -10.45
C ASN A 7 -6.65 -40.27 -10.18
N LEU A 8 -5.61 -40.70 -10.88
CA LEU A 8 -4.95 -41.97 -10.69
C LEU A 8 -3.55 -41.68 -10.17
N VAL A 9 -3.24 -42.18 -8.98
CA VAL A 9 -1.92 -41.98 -8.35
C VAL A 9 -1.21 -43.33 -8.29
N ILE A 10 0.07 -43.35 -8.64
CA ILE A 10 0.91 -44.53 -8.43
C ILE A 10 1.20 -44.68 -6.95
N THR A 11 0.65 -45.70 -6.31
CA THR A 11 0.80 -45.94 -4.87
C THR A 11 1.82 -47.02 -4.54
N GLU A 12 2.00 -47.99 -5.43
CA GLU A 12 2.98 -49.06 -5.28
C GLU A 12 3.69 -49.33 -6.60
N GLU A 13 4.96 -49.72 -6.51
CA GLU A 13 5.79 -50.06 -7.65
C GLU A 13 6.55 -51.36 -7.35
N GLN A 14 6.28 -52.39 -8.14
CA GLN A 14 7.00 -53.65 -8.14
C GLN A 14 7.87 -53.68 -9.40
N GLU A 15 9.15 -54.02 -9.27
CA GLU A 15 10.08 -54.20 -10.40
C GLU A 15 10.42 -52.92 -11.23
N LYS A 16 10.31 -51.72 -10.62
CA LYS A 16 10.78 -50.41 -11.12
C LYS A 16 10.38 -50.09 -12.57
N CYS A 17 9.26 -49.39 -12.74
CA CYS A 17 8.84 -48.79 -13.99
C CYS A 17 9.93 -47.82 -14.52
N PRO A 18 10.34 -47.93 -15.80
CA PRO A 18 11.38 -47.07 -16.35
C PRO A 18 10.92 -45.63 -16.62
N LEU A 19 9.61 -45.34 -16.57
CA LEU A 19 9.05 -44.04 -16.98
C LEU A 19 8.43 -43.26 -15.80
N TYR A 20 7.79 -43.95 -14.86
CA TYR A 20 7.03 -43.32 -13.79
C TYR A 20 7.48 -43.81 -12.41
N ASN A 21 7.29 -42.99 -11.40
CA ASN A 21 7.64 -43.29 -10.02
C ASN A 21 6.39 -43.25 -9.12
N ILE A 22 6.48 -43.81 -7.92
CA ILE A 22 5.47 -43.65 -6.88
C ILE A 22 5.20 -42.15 -6.63
N GLY A 23 3.92 -41.79 -6.59
CA GLY A 23 3.45 -40.40 -6.44
C GLY A 23 3.24 -39.64 -7.75
N ASP A 24 3.59 -40.20 -8.91
CA ASP A 24 3.20 -39.60 -10.20
C ASP A 24 1.67 -39.67 -10.36
N GLU A 25 1.07 -38.56 -10.78
CA GLU A 25 -0.38 -38.38 -10.89
C GLU A 25 -0.82 -38.29 -12.36
N PHE A 26 -1.84 -39.07 -12.73
CA PHE A 26 -2.52 -38.99 -14.01
C PHE A 26 -3.91 -38.41 -13.78
N CYS A 27 -4.26 -37.39 -14.55
CA CYS A 27 -5.54 -36.72 -14.42
C CYS A 27 -6.37 -36.94 -15.69
N MET A 28 -7.58 -37.45 -15.51
CA MET A 28 -8.58 -37.59 -16.56
C MET A 28 -9.51 -36.39 -16.50
N SER A 29 -9.65 -35.67 -17.61
CA SER A 29 -10.61 -34.56 -17.76
C SER A 29 -11.43 -34.79 -19.03
N GLY A 30 -12.67 -35.26 -18.88
CA GLY A 30 -13.53 -35.65 -20.00
C GLY A 30 -12.95 -36.85 -20.76
N THR A 31 -12.56 -36.66 -22.03
CA THR A 31 -11.92 -37.69 -22.87
C THR A 31 -10.40 -37.54 -22.94
N ALA A 32 -9.81 -36.57 -22.24
CA ALA A 32 -8.38 -36.32 -22.26
C ALA A 32 -7.70 -36.91 -21.01
N LEU A 33 -6.63 -37.67 -21.23
CA LEU A 33 -5.72 -38.13 -20.18
C LEU A 33 -4.50 -37.22 -20.13
N VAL A 34 -4.31 -36.53 -19.01
CA VAL A 34 -3.17 -35.68 -18.72
C VAL A 34 -2.10 -36.48 -17.99
N LEU A 35 -0.88 -36.41 -18.52
CA LEU A 35 0.28 -37.14 -18.01
C LEU A 35 1.06 -36.31 -16.98
N PRO A 36 1.83 -36.96 -16.09
CA PRO A 36 2.73 -36.27 -15.18
C PRO A 36 3.71 -35.32 -15.91
N GLN A 37 3.93 -34.13 -15.36
CA GLN A 37 4.74 -33.10 -16.02
C GLN A 37 6.19 -33.58 -16.27
N GLY A 38 6.66 -33.40 -17.51
CA GLY A 38 8.03 -33.71 -17.90
C GLY A 38 8.33 -35.22 -18.05
N LYS A 39 7.31 -36.08 -18.00
CA LYS A 39 7.45 -37.52 -18.20
C LYS A 39 7.09 -37.95 -19.64
N PRO A 40 7.80 -38.93 -20.22
CA PRO A 40 7.46 -39.49 -21.53
C PRO A 40 6.15 -40.30 -21.48
N VAL A 41 5.43 -40.36 -22.61
CA VAL A 41 4.16 -41.08 -22.72
C VAL A 41 4.40 -42.60 -22.82
N CYS A 42 3.85 -43.37 -21.88
CA CYS A 42 3.76 -44.83 -22.00
C CYS A 42 2.43 -45.25 -22.63
N LEU A 43 2.44 -45.63 -23.91
CA LEU A 43 1.22 -46.03 -24.62
C LEU A 43 0.53 -47.27 -24.03
N ILE A 44 1.28 -48.17 -23.38
CA ILE A 44 0.71 -49.35 -22.71
C ILE A 44 -0.12 -48.92 -21.51
N LEU A 45 0.46 -48.09 -20.64
CA LEU A 45 -0.25 -47.56 -19.47
C LEU A 45 -1.46 -46.73 -19.86
N VAL A 46 -1.36 -45.91 -20.90
CA VAL A 46 -2.49 -45.12 -21.42
C VAL A 46 -3.64 -46.03 -21.87
N LYS A 47 -3.33 -47.12 -22.58
CA LYS A 47 -4.33 -48.10 -23.00
C LYS A 47 -5.00 -48.76 -21.80
N ASP A 48 -4.21 -49.24 -20.84
CA ASP A 48 -4.72 -49.91 -19.63
C ASP A 48 -5.61 -49.00 -18.81
N ILE A 49 -5.21 -47.72 -18.65
CA ILE A 49 -6.02 -46.70 -17.97
C ILE A 49 -7.34 -46.49 -18.71
N THR A 50 -7.31 -46.37 -20.04
CA THR A 50 -8.52 -46.14 -20.85
C THR A 50 -9.51 -47.31 -20.73
N GLU A 51 -9.01 -48.55 -20.84
CA GLU A 51 -9.83 -49.78 -20.74
C GLU A 51 -10.42 -49.96 -19.33
N PHE A 52 -9.63 -49.63 -18.30
CA PHE A 52 -10.09 -49.65 -16.92
C PHE A 52 -11.21 -48.63 -16.66
N LEU A 53 -11.14 -47.44 -17.25
CA LEU A 53 -12.13 -46.38 -17.07
C LEU A 53 -13.44 -46.67 -17.82
N GLU A 54 -13.37 -47.24 -19.02
CA GLU A 54 -14.55 -47.70 -19.76
C GLU A 54 -15.33 -48.75 -18.96
N THR A 55 -14.61 -49.69 -18.35
CA THR A 55 -15.19 -50.80 -17.57
C THR A 55 -15.79 -50.34 -16.23
N ASN A 56 -15.25 -49.27 -15.64
CA ASN A 56 -15.58 -48.86 -14.27
C ASN A 56 -16.34 -47.52 -14.15
N SER A 57 -16.83 -46.97 -15.26
CA SER A 57 -17.51 -45.66 -15.38
C SER A 57 -18.73 -45.40 -14.47
N LYS A 58 -19.18 -46.36 -13.64
CA LYS A 58 -20.42 -46.28 -12.83
C LYS A 58 -20.29 -46.68 -11.37
N THR A 59 -19.09 -46.92 -10.83
CA THR A 59 -18.93 -47.52 -9.48
C THR A 59 -18.21 -46.62 -8.49
N THR A 60 -18.84 -46.38 -7.34
CA THR A 60 -18.47 -45.41 -6.29
C THR A 60 -17.45 -45.88 -5.24
N SER A 61 -16.46 -46.68 -5.64
CA SER A 61 -15.53 -47.29 -4.68
C SER A 61 -14.08 -47.21 -5.16
N PRO A 62 -13.10 -46.97 -4.26
CA PRO A 62 -11.69 -46.95 -4.61
C PRO A 62 -11.29 -48.31 -5.20
N LYS A 63 -10.82 -48.29 -6.46
CA LYS A 63 -10.38 -49.48 -7.18
C LYS A 63 -8.90 -49.39 -7.48
N ASN A 64 -8.23 -50.52 -7.37
CA ASN A 64 -6.83 -50.65 -7.74
C ASN A 64 -6.72 -51.24 -9.15
N MET A 65 -5.87 -50.66 -9.97
CA MET A 65 -5.49 -51.20 -11.27
C MET A 65 -4.00 -51.51 -11.26
N ILE A 66 -3.60 -52.57 -11.94
CA ILE A 66 -2.20 -52.90 -12.17
C ILE A 66 -1.93 -52.69 -13.66
N CYS A 67 -0.92 -51.88 -13.97
CA CYS A 67 -0.45 -51.73 -15.35
C CYS A 67 0.10 -53.07 -15.86
N THR A 68 -0.27 -53.44 -17.09
CA THR A 68 0.18 -54.65 -17.79
C THR A 68 1.51 -54.44 -18.54
N GLY A 69 2.15 -53.29 -18.36
CA GLY A 69 3.33 -52.83 -19.09
C GLY A 69 4.68 -53.46 -18.69
N CYS A 70 5.74 -52.88 -19.29
CA CYS A 70 7.16 -53.25 -19.18
C CYS A 70 7.59 -53.68 -17.78
N THR A 71 8.69 -54.43 -17.66
CA THR A 71 9.34 -55.05 -16.47
C THR A 71 8.97 -54.61 -15.05
N GLY A 72 8.46 -53.40 -14.80
CA GLY A 72 7.81 -52.95 -13.56
C GLY A 72 6.28 -52.91 -13.60
N LYS A 73 5.63 -53.51 -12.59
CA LYS A 73 4.20 -53.36 -12.30
C LYS A 73 3.96 -52.19 -11.36
N ILE A 74 3.14 -51.23 -11.79
CA ILE A 74 2.66 -50.15 -10.93
C ILE A 74 1.22 -50.38 -10.54
N LYS A 75 0.90 -50.12 -9.28
CA LYS A 75 -0.47 -50.12 -8.76
C LYS A 75 -0.97 -48.68 -8.75
N LEU A 76 -2.08 -48.47 -9.44
CA LEU A 76 -2.77 -47.19 -9.49
C LEU A 76 -3.98 -47.28 -8.58
N GLU A 77 -4.09 -46.33 -7.65
CA GLU A 77 -5.28 -46.19 -6.82
C GLU A 77 -6.22 -45.16 -7.47
N TYR A 78 -7.44 -45.60 -7.74
CA TYR A 78 -8.52 -44.75 -8.18
C TYR A 78 -9.04 -43.94 -7.00
N GLN A 79 -8.88 -42.62 -7.08
CA GLN A 79 -9.52 -41.69 -6.17
C GLN A 79 -10.67 -41.02 -6.91
N GLU A 80 -11.86 -41.48 -6.58
CA GLU A 80 -13.10 -40.81 -6.99
C GLU A 80 -13.06 -39.38 -6.46
N PHE A 81 -13.45 -38.40 -7.29
CA PHE A 81 -13.55 -37.01 -6.89
C PHE A 81 -14.65 -36.89 -5.82
N ILE A 82 -14.31 -37.20 -4.56
CA ILE A 82 -15.12 -36.81 -3.42
C ILE A 82 -15.17 -35.30 -3.48
N GLU A 83 -16.37 -34.78 -3.72
CA GLU A 83 -16.69 -33.37 -3.88
C GLU A 83 -15.89 -32.46 -2.93
N LYS A 84 -14.74 -31.96 -3.40
CA LYS A 84 -14.20 -30.65 -3.06
C LYS A 84 -14.77 -29.57 -3.99
N ASN A 85 -16.03 -29.76 -4.40
CA ASN A 85 -16.79 -28.91 -5.32
C ASN A 85 -17.25 -27.57 -4.72
N SER A 86 -16.65 -27.12 -3.61
CA SER A 86 -16.86 -25.77 -3.08
C SER A 86 -15.68 -24.81 -3.28
N GLN A 87 -14.53 -25.28 -3.82
CA GLN A 87 -13.34 -24.42 -4.03
C GLN A 87 -12.92 -24.21 -5.49
N THR A 88 -13.16 -25.14 -6.42
CA THR A 88 -12.65 -25.02 -7.80
C THR A 88 -13.55 -24.20 -8.73
N GLN A 89 -14.89 -24.33 -8.63
CA GLN A 89 -15.82 -23.44 -9.35
C GLN A 89 -15.82 -22.01 -8.79
N LYS A 90 -15.64 -21.87 -7.46
CA LYS A 90 -15.38 -20.58 -6.82
C LYS A 90 -14.08 -19.96 -7.32
N ASN A 91 -12.99 -20.73 -7.44
CA ASN A 91 -11.71 -20.21 -7.90
C ASN A 91 -11.76 -19.67 -9.35
N LEU A 92 -12.38 -20.34 -10.33
CA LEU A 92 -12.42 -19.81 -11.71
C LEU A 92 -13.29 -18.55 -11.83
N GLN A 93 -14.43 -18.49 -11.12
CA GLN A 93 -15.28 -17.30 -11.08
C GLN A 93 -14.64 -16.17 -10.26
N GLU A 94 -14.01 -16.47 -9.11
CA GLU A 94 -13.27 -15.50 -8.29
C GLU A 94 -12.05 -14.97 -9.04
N LEU A 95 -11.29 -15.83 -9.75
CA LEU A 95 -10.16 -15.43 -10.59
C LEU A 95 -10.61 -14.57 -11.79
N SER A 96 -11.73 -14.91 -12.43
CA SER A 96 -12.32 -14.09 -13.51
C SER A 96 -12.80 -12.73 -12.98
N ASN A 97 -13.47 -12.71 -11.84
CA ASN A 97 -13.94 -11.47 -11.20
C ASN A 97 -12.77 -10.60 -10.72
N ILE A 98 -11.72 -11.21 -10.17
CA ILE A 98 -10.50 -10.51 -9.76
C ILE A 98 -9.76 -10.00 -11.00
N ALA A 99 -9.67 -10.77 -12.08
CA ALA A 99 -9.08 -10.32 -13.34
C ALA A 99 -9.82 -9.11 -13.91
N GLU A 100 -11.14 -9.15 -13.94
CA GLU A 100 -11.95 -8.04 -14.42
C GLU A 100 -11.79 -6.82 -13.52
N LEU A 101 -11.81 -6.99 -12.20
CA LEU A 101 -11.57 -5.91 -11.23
C LEU A 101 -10.19 -5.28 -11.42
N LEU A 102 -9.14 -6.10 -11.50
CA LEU A 102 -7.76 -5.64 -11.63
C LEU A 102 -7.52 -4.96 -12.97
N SER A 103 -8.13 -5.43 -14.06
CA SER A 103 -8.01 -4.79 -15.38
C SER A 103 -8.47 -3.32 -15.38
N ARG A 104 -9.37 -2.95 -14.46
CA ARG A 104 -9.87 -1.57 -14.29
C ARG A 104 -8.91 -0.70 -13.48
N PHE A 105 -7.98 -1.29 -12.73
CA PHE A 105 -7.05 -0.54 -11.89
C PHE A 105 -5.90 0.03 -12.71
N SER A 106 -5.55 1.29 -12.39
CA SER A 106 -4.51 2.03 -13.11
C SER A 106 -3.15 1.34 -13.18
N ILE A 107 -2.82 0.50 -12.18
CA ILE A 107 -1.59 -0.28 -12.10
C ILE A 107 -1.52 -1.38 -13.17
N PHE A 108 -2.65 -1.97 -13.57
CA PHE A 108 -2.69 -3.11 -14.51
C PHE A 108 -3.16 -2.75 -15.92
N LYS A 109 -3.53 -1.48 -16.16
CA LYS A 109 -4.11 -1.03 -17.44
C LYS A 109 -3.22 -1.29 -18.67
N ASN A 110 -1.91 -1.34 -18.48
CA ASN A 110 -0.92 -1.52 -19.57
C ASN A 110 -0.43 -2.98 -19.69
N LEU A 111 -1.13 -3.94 -19.08
CA LEU A 111 -0.80 -5.35 -19.18
C LEU A 111 -1.81 -6.07 -20.08
N ASP A 112 -1.31 -6.92 -20.94
CA ASP A 112 -2.07 -7.91 -21.68
C ASP A 112 -2.63 -9.01 -20.76
N LYS A 113 -3.60 -9.75 -21.27
CA LYS A 113 -4.37 -10.74 -20.50
C LYS A 113 -3.50 -11.86 -19.93
N ASP A 114 -2.48 -12.30 -20.67
CA ASP A 114 -1.60 -13.39 -20.24
C ASP A 114 -0.72 -12.93 -19.07
N ASN A 115 -0.13 -11.74 -19.18
CA ASN A 115 0.63 -11.12 -18.10
C ASN A 115 -0.22 -10.80 -16.86
N LEU A 116 -1.47 -10.38 -17.05
CA LEU A 116 -2.41 -10.17 -15.95
C LEU A 116 -2.73 -11.48 -15.22
N THR A 117 -2.97 -12.57 -15.97
CA THR A 117 -3.25 -13.90 -15.41
C THR A 117 -2.08 -14.42 -14.58
N GLU A 118 -0.86 -14.19 -15.06
CA GLU A 118 0.34 -14.54 -14.30
C GLU A 118 0.44 -13.74 -12.98
N ILE A 119 0.20 -12.44 -13.00
CA ILE A 119 0.20 -11.62 -11.77
C ILE A 119 -0.86 -12.11 -10.78
N ILE A 120 -2.04 -12.48 -11.29
CA ILE A 120 -3.13 -12.99 -10.47
C ILE A 120 -2.73 -14.26 -9.72
N SER A 121 -1.90 -15.12 -10.33
CA SER A 121 -1.39 -16.33 -9.67
C SER A 121 -0.56 -16.03 -8.40
N PHE A 122 0.02 -14.84 -8.29
CA PHE A 122 0.77 -14.41 -7.11
C PHE A 122 -0.10 -13.70 -6.06
N LEU A 123 -1.33 -13.33 -6.40
CA LEU A 123 -2.23 -12.60 -5.51
C LEU A 123 -2.91 -13.54 -4.52
N LYS A 124 -3.00 -13.08 -3.27
CA LYS A 124 -3.77 -13.75 -2.22
C LYS A 124 -4.80 -12.79 -1.66
N LEU A 125 -6.05 -13.24 -1.49
CA LEU A 125 -7.13 -12.44 -0.94
C LEU A 125 -7.20 -12.61 0.59
N LYS A 126 -7.32 -11.49 1.31
CA LYS A 126 -7.61 -11.47 2.74
C LYS A 126 -8.70 -10.46 3.05
N LYS A 127 -9.68 -10.88 3.86
CA LYS A 127 -10.76 -10.04 4.36
C LYS A 127 -10.35 -9.43 5.69
N PHE A 128 -10.72 -8.16 5.89
CA PHE A 128 -10.49 -7.43 7.12
C PHE A 128 -11.79 -6.74 7.55
N ASN A 129 -12.00 -6.67 8.86
CA ASN A 129 -13.12 -5.99 9.48
C ASN A 129 -12.77 -4.52 9.76
N ASP A 130 -13.80 -3.71 10.05
CA ASP A 130 -13.58 -2.34 10.50
C ASP A 130 -12.68 -2.29 11.74
N GLY A 131 -11.75 -1.34 11.77
CA GLY A 131 -10.80 -1.14 12.85
C GLY A 131 -9.56 -2.04 12.83
N ASP A 132 -9.51 -3.07 11.97
CA ASP A 132 -8.36 -3.96 11.85
C ASP A 132 -7.09 -3.20 11.41
N ILE A 133 -5.94 -3.60 11.92
CA ILE A 133 -4.63 -3.08 11.50
C ILE A 133 -4.01 -4.07 10.52
N ILE A 134 -3.68 -3.57 9.31
CA ILE A 134 -3.11 -4.42 8.24
C ILE A 134 -1.60 -4.43 8.31
N ILE A 135 -1.00 -3.25 8.47
CA ILE A 135 0.43 -3.06 8.69
C ILE A 135 0.63 -1.98 9.75
N LYS A 136 1.66 -2.14 10.57
CA LYS A 136 2.00 -1.21 11.64
C LYS A 136 3.28 -0.46 11.30
N LYS A 137 3.33 0.83 11.64
CA LYS A 137 4.54 1.63 11.53
C LYS A 137 5.69 0.97 12.30
N GLY A 138 6.88 0.94 11.71
CA GLY A 138 8.09 0.35 12.27
C GLY A 138 8.26 -1.15 11.99
N ASP A 139 7.21 -1.85 11.53
CA ASP A 139 7.34 -3.25 11.15
C ASP A 139 8.18 -3.40 9.87
N PRO A 140 8.85 -4.56 9.67
CA PRO A 140 9.49 -4.87 8.40
C PRO A 140 8.46 -4.94 7.27
N GLY A 141 8.77 -4.28 6.14
CA GLY A 141 7.98 -4.38 4.91
C GLY A 141 8.02 -5.80 4.33
N LYS A 142 6.88 -6.50 4.34
CA LYS A 142 6.81 -7.90 3.90
C LYS A 142 5.99 -8.12 2.63
N ASN A 143 4.93 -7.35 2.43
CA ASN A 143 3.97 -7.58 1.35
C ASN A 143 3.53 -6.26 0.73
N LEU A 144 3.19 -6.32 -0.55
CA LEU A 144 2.42 -5.31 -1.26
C LEU A 144 0.94 -5.60 -1.06
N TYR A 145 0.11 -4.58 -0.89
CA TYR A 145 -1.33 -4.72 -0.73
C TYR A 145 -2.08 -3.88 -1.76
N ILE A 146 -3.19 -4.42 -2.27
CA ILE A 146 -4.09 -3.77 -3.23
C ILE A 146 -5.51 -3.85 -2.67
N ILE A 147 -6.21 -2.72 -2.63
CA ILE A 147 -7.57 -2.64 -2.11
C ILE A 147 -8.53 -3.10 -3.21
N ALA A 148 -9.10 -4.30 -3.07
CA ALA A 148 -10.09 -4.83 -4.02
C ALA A 148 -11.47 -4.23 -3.77
N SER A 149 -11.84 -4.04 -2.51
CA SER A 149 -13.02 -3.27 -2.11
C SER A 149 -12.87 -2.76 -0.68
N GLY A 150 -13.51 -1.63 -0.39
CA GLY A 150 -13.51 -1.00 0.93
C GLY A 150 -12.57 0.20 1.01
N LYS A 151 -12.23 0.59 2.24
CA LYS A 151 -11.47 1.80 2.54
C LYS A 151 -10.59 1.63 3.76
N VAL A 152 -9.40 2.21 3.69
CA VAL A 152 -8.43 2.22 4.79
C VAL A 152 -7.93 3.64 5.04
N LYS A 153 -7.43 3.91 6.24
CA LYS A 153 -6.75 5.15 6.61
C LYS A 153 -5.28 4.89 6.91
N VAL A 154 -4.46 5.85 6.53
CA VAL A 154 -3.01 5.89 6.75
C VAL A 154 -2.76 6.76 7.97
N LEU A 155 -2.17 6.18 9.01
CA LEU A 155 -1.87 6.84 10.27
C LEU A 155 -0.37 7.07 10.41
N GLY A 156 0.00 8.34 10.59
CA GLY A 156 1.37 8.80 10.80
C GLY A 156 1.82 8.74 12.25
N ASP A 157 2.76 9.63 12.59
CA ASP A 157 3.14 9.88 13.97
C ASP A 157 1.95 10.37 14.80
N GLU A 158 1.93 10.00 16.08
CA GLU A 158 0.87 10.36 17.03
C GLU A 158 -0.56 9.97 16.59
N ALA A 159 -0.68 8.96 15.72
CA ALA A 159 -1.95 8.52 15.12
C ALA A 159 -2.68 9.60 14.29
N VAL A 160 -1.96 10.61 13.81
CA VAL A 160 -2.49 11.61 12.88
C VAL A 160 -2.87 10.94 11.57
N ASN A 161 -4.05 11.27 11.04
CA ASN A 161 -4.51 10.74 9.77
C ASN A 161 -3.84 11.49 8.61
N ILE A 162 -3.01 10.78 7.86
CA ILE A 162 -2.27 11.33 6.70
C ILE A 162 -3.14 11.27 5.43
N ALA A 163 -3.87 10.17 5.23
CA ALA A 163 -4.60 9.93 4.00
C ALA A 163 -5.64 8.82 4.17
N TYR A 164 -6.64 8.82 3.28
CA TYR A 164 -7.50 7.67 3.04
C TYR A 164 -7.13 7.01 1.73
N LEU A 165 -7.11 5.68 1.70
CA LEU A 165 -6.93 4.89 0.48
C LEU A 165 -8.18 4.07 0.21
N SER A 166 -8.56 3.98 -1.06
CA SER A 166 -9.81 3.33 -1.51
C SER A 166 -9.54 2.27 -2.58
N THR A 167 -10.61 1.62 -3.06
CA THR A 167 -10.56 0.60 -4.11
C THR A 167 -9.63 0.96 -5.28
N GLY A 168 -8.75 0.04 -5.65
CA GLY A 168 -7.77 0.18 -6.72
C GLY A 168 -6.46 0.85 -6.32
N GLU A 169 -6.35 1.37 -5.10
CA GLU A 169 -5.10 1.90 -4.56
C GLU A 169 -4.24 0.81 -3.91
N VAL A 170 -2.94 1.10 -3.86
CA VAL A 170 -1.89 0.17 -3.44
C VAL A 170 -1.16 0.72 -2.23
N PHE A 171 -0.75 -0.12 -1.28
CA PHE A 171 0.06 0.30 -0.14
C PHE A 171 1.08 -0.77 0.29
N GLY A 172 2.03 -0.38 1.13
CA GLY A 172 3.15 -1.23 1.55
C GLY A 172 4.31 -1.27 0.55
N GLU A 173 4.15 -0.66 -0.63
CA GLU A 173 5.15 -0.61 -1.69
C GLU A 173 6.41 0.14 -1.28
N MET A 174 6.27 1.21 -0.49
CA MET A 174 7.39 2.05 -0.07
C MET A 174 8.44 1.24 0.70
N SER A 175 8.01 0.44 1.67
CA SER A 175 8.91 -0.40 2.46
C SER A 175 9.63 -1.46 1.63
N LEU A 176 8.97 -1.99 0.59
CA LEU A 176 9.54 -2.99 -0.29
C LEU A 176 10.54 -2.41 -1.31
N LEU A 177 10.29 -1.18 -1.77
CA LEU A 177 11.10 -0.48 -2.78
C LEU A 177 12.29 0.24 -2.16
N CYS A 178 12.10 0.93 -1.03
CA CYS A 178 13.15 1.69 -0.35
C CYS A 178 14.02 0.82 0.58
N GLY A 179 13.54 -0.37 0.97
CA GLY A 179 14.23 -1.22 1.94
C GLY A 179 14.15 -0.72 3.39
N GLU A 180 13.34 0.31 3.64
CA GLU A 180 13.09 0.86 4.97
C GLU A 180 11.92 0.16 5.68
N PRO A 181 11.82 0.25 7.01
CA PRO A 181 10.63 -0.17 7.74
C PRO A 181 9.36 0.54 7.26
N VAL A 182 8.20 -0.02 7.58
CA VAL A 182 6.90 0.56 7.25
C VAL A 182 6.78 1.97 7.88
N GLY A 183 6.61 2.99 7.05
CA GLY A 183 6.59 4.40 7.50
C GLY A 183 5.29 4.86 8.16
N ALA A 184 4.17 4.13 7.97
CA ALA A 184 2.86 4.51 8.49
C ALA A 184 2.00 3.28 8.82
N THR A 185 1.11 3.41 9.81
CA THR A 185 0.17 2.34 10.18
C THR A 185 -1.06 2.40 9.27
N ILE A 186 -1.50 1.26 8.75
CA ILE A 186 -2.71 1.18 7.92
C ILE A 186 -3.82 0.53 8.73
N ARG A 187 -4.93 1.24 8.88
CA ARG A 187 -6.11 0.79 9.60
C ARG A 187 -7.33 0.78 8.72
N VAL A 188 -8.12 -0.28 8.81
CA VAL A 188 -9.39 -0.41 8.11
C VAL A 188 -10.43 0.54 8.72
N VAL A 189 -11.22 1.19 7.87
CA VAL A 189 -12.35 2.06 8.28
C VAL A 189 -13.71 1.53 7.86
N GLU A 190 -13.75 0.52 6.99
CA GLU A 190 -14.95 -0.24 6.64
C GLU A 190 -14.54 -1.64 6.18
N PRO A 191 -15.39 -2.68 6.30
CA PRO A 191 -15.06 -4.04 5.90
C PRO A 191 -14.44 -4.10 4.49
N SER A 192 -13.21 -4.60 4.42
CA SER A 192 -12.35 -4.45 3.24
C SER A 192 -11.82 -5.79 2.75
N ASN A 193 -11.83 -5.97 1.43
CA ASN A 193 -11.19 -7.08 0.73
C ASN A 193 -9.85 -6.60 0.19
N ILE A 194 -8.76 -7.19 0.66
CA ILE A 194 -7.41 -6.76 0.31
C ILE A 194 -6.66 -7.91 -0.34
N LEU A 195 -6.16 -7.67 -1.54
CA LEU A 195 -5.25 -8.57 -2.22
C LEU A 195 -3.82 -8.27 -1.77
N PHE A 196 -2.98 -9.27 -1.59
CA PHE A 196 -1.58 -9.08 -1.23
C PHE A 196 -0.62 -9.97 -2.02
N ILE A 197 0.58 -9.45 -2.25
CA ILE A 197 1.70 -10.13 -2.90
C ILE A 197 2.88 -10.14 -1.94
N SER A 198 3.58 -11.27 -1.83
CA SER A 198 4.80 -11.33 -1.03
C SER A 198 5.89 -10.44 -1.59
N GLY A 199 6.77 -9.88 -0.76
CA GLY A 199 7.88 -9.05 -1.23
C GLY A 199 8.81 -9.78 -2.20
N LYS A 200 8.96 -11.11 -2.05
CA LYS A 200 9.73 -11.94 -2.98
C LYS A 200 9.08 -12.00 -4.36
N ASP A 201 7.77 -12.24 -4.41
CA ASP A 201 7.04 -12.34 -5.68
C ASP A 201 6.85 -10.96 -6.32
N PHE A 202 6.70 -9.91 -5.50
CA PHE A 202 6.69 -8.54 -5.98
C PHE A 202 8.00 -8.18 -6.72
N ARG A 203 9.16 -8.56 -6.18
CA ARG A 203 10.45 -8.36 -6.89
C ARG A 203 10.52 -9.14 -8.20
N LYS A 204 10.02 -10.38 -8.24
CA LYS A 204 9.94 -11.16 -9.50
C LYS A 204 9.06 -10.45 -10.54
N ILE A 205 7.89 -9.97 -10.12
CA ILE A 205 6.96 -9.22 -10.97
C ILE A 205 7.62 -7.96 -11.51
N LEU A 206 8.28 -7.17 -10.66
CA LEU A 206 8.97 -5.96 -11.11
C LEU A 206 10.08 -6.27 -12.12
N ASN A 207 10.86 -7.33 -11.91
CA ASN A 207 11.92 -7.73 -12.84
C ASN A 207 11.37 -8.20 -14.19
N LYS A 208 10.20 -8.85 -14.20
CA LYS A 208 9.55 -9.35 -15.42
C LYS A 208 8.79 -8.26 -16.18
N PHE A 209 8.23 -7.28 -15.47
CA PHE A 209 7.35 -6.26 -16.04
C PHE A 209 7.85 -4.84 -15.78
N PRO A 210 8.73 -4.29 -16.65
CA PRO A 210 9.25 -2.92 -16.51
C PRO A 210 8.16 -1.83 -16.47
N SER A 211 7.01 -2.07 -17.12
CA SER A 211 5.86 -1.15 -17.08
C SER A 211 5.33 -0.91 -15.66
N LEU A 212 5.36 -1.94 -14.80
CA LEU A 212 4.99 -1.83 -13.40
C LEU A 212 6.02 -1.03 -12.60
N GLN A 213 7.32 -1.16 -12.90
CA GLN A 213 8.35 -0.34 -12.26
C GLN A 213 8.09 1.16 -12.52
N ILE A 214 7.84 1.53 -13.78
CA ILE A 214 7.52 2.91 -14.15
C ILE A 214 6.25 3.40 -13.43
N TYR A 215 5.24 2.54 -13.32
CA TYR A 215 4.02 2.87 -12.57
C TYR A 215 4.33 3.20 -11.11
N PHE A 216 5.08 2.34 -10.41
CA PHE A 216 5.42 2.56 -9.00
C PHE A 216 6.28 3.81 -8.80
N THR A 217 7.25 4.06 -9.68
CA THR A 217 8.04 5.29 -9.65
C THR A 217 7.15 6.54 -9.76
N LYS A 218 6.21 6.55 -10.73
CA LYS A 218 5.25 7.66 -10.88
C LYS A 218 4.30 7.78 -9.68
N LEU A 219 3.85 6.66 -9.13
CA LEU A 219 2.99 6.63 -7.94
C LEU A 219 3.70 7.26 -6.74
N LEU A 220 4.95 6.85 -6.48
CA LEU A 220 5.78 7.39 -5.41
C LEU A 220 6.05 8.88 -5.58
N ALA A 221 6.43 9.32 -6.80
CA ALA A 221 6.62 10.73 -7.10
C ALA A 221 5.35 11.56 -6.84
N ARG A 222 4.17 11.04 -7.24
CA ARG A 222 2.88 11.69 -6.98
C ARG A 222 2.55 11.72 -5.49
N ARG A 223 2.84 10.66 -4.75
CA ARG A 223 2.64 10.59 -3.29
C ARG A 223 3.52 11.59 -2.57
N LEU A 224 4.81 11.66 -2.92
CA LEU A 224 5.73 12.66 -2.38
C LEU A 224 5.25 14.08 -2.68
N ALA A 225 4.85 14.37 -3.93
CA ALA A 225 4.30 15.67 -4.28
C ALA A 225 3.05 16.01 -3.46
N LYS A 226 2.11 15.06 -3.30
CA LYS A 226 0.91 15.26 -2.47
C LYS A 226 1.23 15.44 -0.99
N THR A 227 2.18 14.69 -0.42
CA THR A 227 2.59 14.85 0.98
C THR A 227 3.31 16.19 1.19
N ASN A 228 4.14 16.62 0.23
CA ASN A 228 4.77 17.93 0.26
C ASN A 228 3.75 19.06 0.11
N ILE A 229 2.75 18.90 -0.77
CA ILE A 229 1.63 19.84 -0.92
C ILE A 229 0.76 19.84 0.33
N ALA A 230 0.40 18.69 0.91
CA ALA A 230 -0.38 18.61 2.15
C ALA A 230 0.36 19.23 3.33
N ARG A 231 1.70 19.04 3.43
CA ARG A 231 2.54 19.80 4.36
C ARG A 231 2.49 21.30 4.05
N ALA A 232 2.66 21.69 2.78
CA ALA A 232 2.55 23.09 2.34
C ALA A 232 1.15 23.71 2.55
N GLU A 233 0.09 22.91 2.52
CA GLU A 233 -1.30 23.29 2.74
C GLU A 233 -1.65 23.33 4.24
N GLU A 234 -1.08 22.45 5.07
CA GLU A 234 -1.05 22.58 6.54
C GLU A 234 -0.29 23.85 6.96
N PHE A 235 0.79 24.22 6.26
CA PHE A 235 1.42 25.54 6.39
C PHE A 235 0.50 26.69 5.93
N SER A 236 -0.53 26.41 5.12
CA SER A 236 -1.31 27.46 4.46
C SER A 236 -2.57 27.91 5.21
N SER A 237 -3.17 27.07 6.06
CA SER A 237 -4.50 27.33 6.65
C SER A 237 -4.53 27.53 8.18
N GLY A 238 -3.46 27.19 8.89
CA GLY A 238 -3.36 27.48 10.33
C GLY A 238 -2.06 26.93 10.90
N MET A 239 -0.97 27.68 10.75
CA MET A 239 0.34 27.24 11.23
C MET A 239 0.29 27.03 12.74
N ILE A 240 0.51 25.82 13.24
CA ILE A 240 0.73 25.54 14.67
C ILE A 240 2.07 24.84 14.81
N GLY A 241 2.93 25.30 15.71
CA GLY A 241 4.26 24.72 15.90
C GLY A 241 4.95 25.19 17.17
N LYS A 242 6.21 24.77 17.34
CA LYS A 242 7.09 25.18 18.46
C LYS A 242 8.20 26.08 17.95
N LEU A 243 8.57 27.09 18.75
CA LEU A 243 9.68 27.99 18.43
C LEU A 243 11.06 27.32 18.51
N SER A 244 11.16 26.19 19.20
CA SER A 244 12.37 25.35 19.20
C SER A 244 12.64 24.67 17.86
N GLU A 245 11.60 24.49 17.03
CA GLU A 245 11.68 23.84 15.72
C GLU A 245 11.81 24.86 14.57
N MET A 246 11.30 26.07 14.77
CA MET A 246 11.34 27.17 13.82
C MET A 246 11.54 28.47 14.59
N SER A 247 12.70 29.10 14.40
CA SER A 247 13.03 30.34 15.11
C SER A 247 12.03 31.46 14.77
N PRO A 248 11.80 32.44 15.67
CA PRO A 248 10.90 33.56 15.39
C PRO A 248 11.23 34.29 14.07
N SER A 249 12.52 34.46 13.75
CA SER A 249 12.95 35.11 12.50
C SER A 249 12.56 34.30 11.26
N GLU A 250 12.78 32.99 11.29
CA GLU A 250 12.40 32.07 10.20
C GLU A 250 10.87 31.99 10.04
N LEU A 251 10.13 31.96 11.14
CA LEU A 251 8.67 32.00 11.16
C LEU A 251 8.14 33.27 10.50
N PHE A 252 8.66 34.43 10.90
CA PHE A 252 8.26 35.72 10.32
C PHE A 252 8.63 35.81 8.84
N GLN A 253 9.82 35.36 8.45
CA GLN A 253 10.25 35.33 7.06
C GLN A 253 9.34 34.43 6.21
N THR A 254 8.89 33.31 6.77
CA THR A 254 7.95 32.39 6.09
C THR A 254 6.59 33.04 5.89
N LEU A 255 6.05 33.74 6.89
CA LEU A 255 4.78 34.48 6.78
C LEU A 255 4.88 35.62 5.76
N ASN A 256 6.01 36.32 5.71
CA ASN A 256 6.28 37.38 4.74
C ASN A 256 6.40 36.84 3.30
N THR A 257 7.26 35.84 3.08
CA THR A 257 7.50 35.22 1.76
C THR A 257 6.22 34.66 1.15
N ASN A 258 5.35 34.08 1.99
CA ASN A 258 4.06 33.51 1.57
C ASN A 258 2.91 34.53 1.57
N GLN A 259 3.19 35.82 1.77
CA GLN A 259 2.22 36.92 1.74
C GLN A 259 0.97 36.65 2.61
N LYS A 260 1.15 36.08 3.80
CA LYS A 260 0.04 35.67 4.66
C LYS A 260 -0.71 36.86 5.26
N THR A 261 -2.02 36.70 5.41
CA THR A 261 -2.92 37.66 6.07
C THR A 261 -3.67 36.98 7.20
N GLY A 262 -3.48 37.43 8.43
CA GLY A 262 -4.05 36.82 9.63
C GLY A 262 -3.30 37.17 10.91
N ILE A 263 -3.68 36.51 12.00
CA ILE A 263 -3.12 36.74 13.33
C ILE A 263 -2.23 35.58 13.74
N LEU A 264 -0.97 35.87 14.07
CA LEU A 264 -0.06 34.95 14.74
C LEU A 264 -0.15 35.15 16.25
N MET A 265 -0.60 34.14 16.97
CA MET A 265 -0.54 34.08 18.43
C MET A 265 0.68 33.27 18.85
N LEU A 266 1.46 33.75 19.80
CA LEU A 266 2.56 33.00 20.40
C LEU A 266 2.31 32.86 21.90
N ASP A 267 2.43 31.65 22.40
CA ASP A 267 2.42 31.31 23.81
C ASP A 267 3.88 31.08 24.26
N LEU A 268 4.47 32.13 24.84
CA LEU A 268 5.89 32.21 25.17
C LEU A 268 6.08 32.03 26.68
N THR A 269 7.28 31.63 27.09
CA THR A 269 7.61 31.37 28.51
C THR A 269 7.26 32.53 29.44
N LYS A 270 7.44 33.77 28.98
CA LYS A 270 7.18 34.97 29.77
C LYS A 270 5.74 35.48 29.63
N GLY A 271 4.94 35.01 28.67
CA GLY A 271 3.57 35.46 28.43
C GLY A 271 3.13 35.32 26.96
N THR A 272 1.89 35.68 26.64
CA THR A 272 1.37 35.58 25.27
C THR A 272 1.73 36.79 24.42
N ALA A 273 2.13 36.57 23.18
CA ALA A 273 2.33 37.58 22.16
C ALA A 273 1.33 37.44 21.02
N THR A 274 1.06 38.52 20.31
CA THR A 274 0.20 38.53 19.13
C THR A 274 0.79 39.43 18.05
N VAL A 275 0.88 38.92 16.82
CA VAL A 275 1.40 39.65 15.66
C VAL A 275 0.41 39.52 14.51
N SER A 276 -0.12 40.64 14.03
CA SER A 276 -1.05 40.68 12.91
C SER A 276 -0.29 40.93 11.60
N PHE A 277 -0.62 40.16 10.57
CA PHE A 277 -0.02 40.21 9.24
C PHE A 277 -1.06 40.58 8.18
N ARG A 278 -0.67 41.42 7.22
CA ARG A 278 -1.46 41.74 6.02
C ARG A 278 -0.56 41.66 4.79
N ASN A 279 -0.85 40.73 3.88
CA ASN A 279 -0.07 40.42 2.68
C ASN A 279 1.43 40.23 2.99
N GLY A 280 1.73 39.52 4.08
CA GLY A 280 3.09 39.27 4.55
C GLY A 280 3.76 40.41 5.31
N GLN A 281 3.14 41.59 5.37
CA GLN A 281 3.65 42.74 6.11
C GLN A 281 3.09 42.76 7.54
N ILE A 282 3.90 43.24 8.50
CA ILE A 282 3.48 43.35 9.89
C ILE A 282 2.71 44.66 10.07
N ILE A 283 1.47 44.55 10.55
CA ILE A 283 0.63 45.72 10.84
C ILE A 283 0.60 46.02 12.34
N ARG A 284 0.73 44.99 13.19
CA ARG A 284 0.65 45.14 14.64
C ARG A 284 1.41 44.03 15.34
N ALA A 285 2.09 44.37 16.43
CA ALA A 285 2.68 43.40 17.34
C ALA A 285 2.41 43.84 18.78
N VAL A 286 2.10 42.89 19.65
CA VAL A 286 1.84 43.09 21.08
C VAL A 286 2.49 41.97 21.84
N TYR A 287 3.25 42.30 22.87
CA TYR A 287 3.83 41.33 23.78
C TYR A 287 3.87 41.90 25.20
N LYS A 288 3.02 41.38 26.08
CA LYS A 288 2.77 41.96 27.41
C LYS A 288 2.35 43.44 27.30
N GLU A 289 3.11 44.34 27.91
CA GLU A 289 2.94 45.81 27.89
C GLU A 289 3.70 46.47 26.73
N LEU A 290 4.50 45.70 25.97
CA LEU A 290 5.19 46.20 24.80
C LEU A 290 4.24 46.24 23.60
N HIS A 291 4.38 47.30 22.82
CA HIS A 291 3.60 47.53 21.61
C HIS A 291 4.51 47.77 20.42
N GLU A 292 4.01 47.43 19.24
CA GLU A 292 4.64 47.69 17.95
C GLU A 292 6.06 47.13 17.81
N LYS A 293 7.04 47.97 17.44
CA LYS A 293 8.41 47.53 17.13
C LYS A 293 9.11 46.92 18.34
N ASP A 294 8.88 47.48 19.53
CA ASP A 294 9.49 46.97 20.77
C ASP A 294 8.95 45.58 21.12
N ALA A 295 7.65 45.34 20.89
CA ALA A 295 7.06 44.02 21.03
C ALA A 295 7.66 43.04 20.02
N PHE A 296 7.80 43.45 18.75
CA PHE A 296 8.38 42.63 17.70
C PHE A 296 9.82 42.20 18.02
N PHE A 297 10.67 43.13 18.44
CA PHE A 297 12.06 42.84 18.80
C PHE A 297 12.16 41.93 20.02
N ALA A 298 11.28 42.12 21.02
CA ALA A 298 11.24 41.24 22.19
C ALA A 298 10.82 39.80 21.84
N ILE A 299 9.89 39.62 20.88
CA ILE A 299 9.48 38.28 20.41
C ILE A 299 10.63 37.57 19.68
N LEU A 300 11.44 38.30 18.90
CA LEU A 300 12.58 37.74 18.19
C LEU A 300 13.64 37.11 19.13
N GLN A 301 13.71 37.55 20.38
CA GLN A 301 14.66 37.05 21.38
C GLN A 301 14.22 35.74 22.04
N GLU A 302 12.96 35.34 21.88
CA GLU A 302 12.43 34.14 22.52
C GLU A 302 12.83 32.88 21.76
N LYS A 303 13.32 31.87 22.50
CA LYS A 303 13.83 30.61 21.92
C LYS A 303 12.89 29.42 22.12
N ASP A 304 11.88 29.57 22.96
CA ASP A 304 10.94 28.51 23.31
C ASP A 304 9.52 29.05 23.48
N GLY A 305 8.54 28.23 23.11
CA GLY A 305 7.13 28.60 23.06
C GLY A 305 6.39 27.89 21.93
N ARG A 306 5.06 28.07 21.90
CA ARG A 306 4.19 27.58 20.82
C ARG A 306 3.66 28.74 20.03
N PHE A 307 3.45 28.54 18.74
CA PHE A 307 2.78 29.54 17.90
C PHE A 307 1.56 28.94 17.22
N LYS A 308 0.59 29.80 16.93
CA LYS A 308 -0.63 29.50 16.19
C LYS A 308 -1.00 30.66 15.28
N PHE A 309 -0.95 30.46 13.97
CA PHE A 309 -1.47 31.40 12.98
C PHE A 309 -2.94 31.09 12.69
N SER A 310 -3.78 32.11 12.69
CA SER A 310 -5.19 32.02 12.35
C SER A 310 -5.48 32.98 11.18
N PRO A 311 -6.03 32.49 10.05
CA PRO A 311 -6.33 33.32 8.90
C PRO A 311 -7.48 34.29 9.22
N GLY A 312 -7.42 35.47 8.59
CA GLY A 312 -8.41 36.53 8.79
C GLY A 312 -7.96 37.61 9.77
N LEU A 313 -8.35 38.85 9.49
CA LEU A 313 -8.09 40.02 10.32
C LEU A 313 -9.42 40.64 10.75
N PRO A 314 -9.53 41.17 11.98
CA PRO A 314 -10.64 42.00 12.40
C PRO A 314 -10.76 43.25 11.51
N ASP A 315 -11.97 43.78 11.34
CA ASP A 315 -12.21 44.96 10.48
C ASP A 315 -11.39 46.20 10.85
N GLN A 316 -10.99 46.31 12.13
CA GLN A 316 -10.15 47.38 12.63
C GLN A 316 -8.69 47.28 12.11
N ASP A 317 -8.19 46.06 11.97
CA ASP A 317 -6.81 45.77 11.53
C ASP A 317 -6.69 45.77 9.99
N LEU A 318 -7.80 45.65 9.26
CA LEU A 318 -7.81 45.80 7.79
C LEU A 318 -7.38 47.18 7.32
N LYS A 319 -7.55 48.22 8.15
CA LYS A 319 -7.21 49.63 7.84
C LYS A 319 -5.95 50.12 8.56
N ALA A 320 -5.30 49.29 9.36
CA ALA A 320 -4.08 49.67 10.07
C ALA A 320 -2.93 49.94 9.09
N ASP A 321 -2.05 50.87 9.44
CA ASP A 321 -0.84 51.15 8.69
C ASP A 321 0.20 50.04 8.89
N ILE A 322 1.07 49.85 7.90
CA ILE A 322 2.18 48.89 8.01
C ILE A 322 3.21 49.50 8.97
N MET A 323 3.66 48.71 9.96
CA MET A 323 4.58 49.15 11.01
C MET A 323 5.94 49.62 10.48
N GLY A 324 6.36 49.08 9.34
CA GLY A 324 7.61 49.40 8.65
C GLY A 324 7.97 48.36 7.60
N ASP A 325 9.05 48.60 6.86
CA ASP A 325 9.59 47.61 5.93
C ASP A 325 10.02 46.34 6.69
N PHE A 326 9.50 45.20 6.26
CA PHE A 326 9.71 43.92 6.93
C PHE A 326 11.20 43.52 6.97
N MET A 327 11.96 43.77 5.90
CA MET A 327 13.37 43.40 5.86
C MET A 327 14.23 44.28 6.75
N TRP A 328 13.91 45.57 6.81
CA TRP A 328 14.53 46.46 7.79
C TRP A 328 14.24 46.01 9.23
N LEU A 329 12.99 45.69 9.57
CA LEU A 329 12.61 45.23 10.91
C LEU A 329 13.34 43.93 11.29
N LEU A 330 13.43 42.97 10.37
CA LEU A 330 14.09 41.70 10.63
C LEU A 330 15.60 41.89 10.84
N MET A 331 16.26 42.65 9.97
CA MET A 331 17.70 42.91 10.07
C MET A 331 18.06 43.68 11.34
N GLU A 332 17.29 44.71 11.69
CA GLU A 332 17.50 45.47 12.92
C GLU A 332 17.26 44.61 14.17
N GLY A 333 16.28 43.71 14.12
CA GLY A 333 16.00 42.77 15.20
C GLY A 333 17.11 41.74 15.41
N VAL A 334 17.62 41.15 14.32
CA VAL A 334 18.75 40.20 14.37
C VAL A 334 20.03 40.89 14.85
N ARG A 335 20.34 42.09 14.35
CA ARG A 335 21.47 42.89 14.81
C ARG A 335 21.45 43.12 16.33
N ARG A 336 20.27 43.47 16.89
CA ARG A 336 20.09 43.67 18.34
C ARG A 336 20.26 42.40 19.15
N ILE A 337 19.95 41.23 18.58
CA ILE A 337 20.19 39.93 19.23
C ILE A 337 21.69 39.68 19.32
N ASP A 338 22.42 39.88 18.21
CA ASP A 338 23.86 39.65 18.15
C ASP A 338 24.65 40.61 19.06
N GLU A 339 24.14 41.83 19.29
CA GLU A 339 24.75 42.83 20.18
C GLU A 339 24.48 42.59 21.68
N GLN A 340 23.55 41.70 22.03
CA GLN A 340 23.20 41.37 23.42
C GLN A 340 23.83 40.06 23.93
N VAL A 341 24.66 39.40 23.11
CA VAL A 341 25.35 38.12 23.42
C VAL A 341 26.75 38.34 24.00
#